data_AF-A0A950C088-F1
#
_entry.id   AF-A0A950C088-F1
#
_cell.length_a   1.000
_cell.length_b   1.000
_cell.length_c   1.000
_cell.angle_alpha   90.00
_cell.angle_beta   90.00
_cell.angle_gamma   90.00
#
_symmetry.space_group_name_H-M   'P 1'
#
loop_
_entity.id
_entity.type
_entity.pdbx_description
1 polymer ?
#
loop_
_entity_poly.entity_id
_entity_poly.type
_entity_poly.pdbx_seq_one_letter_code
_entity_poly.pdbx_strand_id
1 'polypeptide(L)' 'RADTGERIFEMTSAQVMFDYEAGKSIPIPEQRRKQVEEYEGRSLSAV' A
#
# COMPACT_ATOMS: atom_id res chain seq x y z
N ARG A 1 8.01 30.57 1.83
CA ARG A 1 6.98 29.97 0.95
C ARG A 1 7.05 28.46 1.16
N ALA A 2 6.28 27.92 2.11
CA ALA A 2 6.25 26.48 2.39
C ALA A 2 4.85 25.95 2.75
N ASP A 3 3.80 26.76 2.57
CA ASP A 3 2.44 26.48 3.07
C ASP A 3 1.35 26.59 1.98
N THR A 4 1.71 26.42 0.70
CA THR A 4 0.74 26.57 -0.40
C THR A 4 -0.19 25.35 -0.57
N GLY A 5 0.12 24.22 0.09
CA GLY A 5 -0.59 22.95 -0.15
C GLY A 5 -0.42 22.43 -1.58
N GLU A 6 0.54 22.96 -2.33
CA GLU A 6 0.75 22.63 -3.74
C GLU A 6 1.32 21.21 -3.86
N ARG A 7 0.67 20.40 -4.69
CA ARG A 7 1.12 19.04 -4.99
C ARG A 7 2.39 19.08 -5.82
N ILE A 8 3.50 18.67 -5.23
CA ILE A 8 4.82 18.65 -5.88
C ILE A 8 5.17 17.30 -6.52
N PHE A 9 4.48 16.22 -6.14
CA PHE A 9 4.80 14.86 -6.59
C PHE A 9 3.60 13.92 -6.40
N GLU A 10 3.53 12.89 -7.25
CA GLU A 10 2.60 11.78 -7.16
C GLU A 10 3.35 10.49 -7.50
N MET A 11 3.06 9.40 -6.79
CA MET A 11 3.71 8.11 -7.01
C MET A 11 2.72 6.98 -6.82
N THR A 12 2.82 6.02 -7.73
CA THR A 12 2.16 4.72 -7.64
C THR A 12 3.24 3.65 -7.46
N SER A 13 3.03 2.73 -6.51
CA SER A 13 3.96 1.63 -6.25
C SER A 13 3.21 0.32 -6.09
N ALA A 14 3.85 -0.80 -6.48
CA ALA A 14 3.37 -2.15 -6.22
C ALA A 14 4.38 -2.87 -5.32
N GLN A 15 3.90 -3.58 -4.31
CA GLN A 15 4.73 -4.29 -3.33
C GLN A 15 4.29 -5.75 -3.25
N VAL A 16 5.24 -6.65 -2.99
CA VAL A 16 5.00 -8.09 -2.88
C VAL A 16 5.55 -8.63 -1.56
N MET A 17 4.85 -9.62 -0.98
CA MET A 17 5.36 -10.36 0.17
C MET A 17 6.35 -11.42 -0.34
N PHE A 18 7.55 -11.47 0.22
CA PHE A 18 8.62 -12.37 -0.18
C PHE A 18 9.14 -13.16 1.01
N ASP A 19 9.27 -14.47 0.84
CA ASP A 19 9.94 -15.38 1.76
C ASP A 19 11.40 -15.52 1.31
N TYR A 20 12.31 -14.94 2.09
CA TYR A 20 13.73 -14.93 1.78
C TYR A 20 14.42 -16.27 2.06
N GLU A 21 13.87 -17.10 2.93
CA GLU A 21 14.41 -18.43 3.20
C GLU A 21 14.03 -19.39 2.07
N ALA A 22 12.77 -19.35 1.61
CA ALA A 22 12.30 -20.15 0.48
C ALA A 22 12.59 -19.54 -0.90
N GLY A 23 13.08 -18.30 -0.95
CA GLY A 23 13.43 -17.59 -2.18
C GLY A 23 12.25 -17.34 -3.12
N LYS A 24 11.04 -17.10 -2.59
CA LYS A 24 9.83 -16.95 -3.41
C LYS A 24 8.84 -15.94 -2.85
N SER A 25 8.00 -15.39 -3.73
CA SER A 25 6.84 -14.61 -3.33
C SER A 25 5.81 -15.49 -2.63
N ILE A 26 5.13 -14.95 -1.62
CA ILE A 26 4.08 -15.64 -0.87
C ILE A 26 2.77 -14.85 -0.89
N PRO A 27 1.62 -15.52 -0.73
CA PRO A 27 0.35 -14.83 -0.56
C PRO A 27 0.35 -13.93 0.68
N ILE A 28 -0.38 -12.82 0.62
CA ILE A 28 -0.60 -11.97 1.80
C ILE A 28 -1.44 -12.78 2.82
N PRO A 29 -0.98 -12.91 4.08
CA PRO A 29 -1.76 -13.57 5.12
C PRO A 29 -3.14 -12.92 5.29
N GLU A 30 -4.18 -13.72 5.52
CA GLU A 30 -5.57 -13.24 5.55
C GLU A 30 -5.80 -12.06 6.51
N GLN A 31 -5.21 -12.12 7.71
CA GLN A 31 -5.30 -11.03 8.67
C GLN A 31 -4.73 -9.72 8.13
N ARG A 32 -3.55 -9.76 7.49
CA ARG A 32 -2.93 -8.57 6.91
C ARG A 32 -3.72 -8.05 5.72
N ARG A 33 -4.23 -8.94 4.88
CA ARG A 33 -5.09 -8.56 3.76
C ARG A 33 -6.31 -7.78 4.24
N LYS A 34 -7.01 -8.27 5.28
CA LYS A 34 -8.15 -7.55 5.89
C LYS A 34 -7.74 -6.17 6.42
N GLN A 35 -6.59 -6.06 7.08
CA GLN A 35 -6.09 -4.76 7.57
C GLN A 35 -5.80 -3.76 6.44
N VAL A 36 -5.20 -4.23 5.34
CA VAL A 36 -4.94 -3.40 4.16
C VAL A 36 -6.25 -2.99 3.49
N GLU A 37 -7.17 -3.94 3.26
CA GLU A 37 -8.49 -3.66 2.68
C GLU A 37 -9.31 -2.69 3.53
N GLU A 38 -9.27 -2.82 4.86
CA GLU A 38 -9.92 -1.89 5.77
C GLU A 38 -9.31 -0.48 5.70
N TYR A 39 -7.99 -0.37 5.52
CA TYR A 39 -7.31 0.91 5.43
C TYR A 39 -7.50 1.56 4.05
N GLU A 40 -7.23 0.83 2.96
CA GLU A 40 -7.35 1.31 1.59
C GLU A 40 -8.81 1.49 1.16
N GLY A 41 -9.71 0.59 1.57
CA GLY A 41 -11.15 0.73 1.34
C GLY A 41 -11.76 1.96 2.01
N ARG A 42 -11.06 2.57 2.98
CA ARG A 42 -11.40 3.87 3.57
C ARG A 42 -10.60 5.05 2.98
N SER A 43 -9.43 4.80 2.40
CA SER A 43 -8.47 5.84 2.00
C SER A 43 -8.43 6.11 0.48
N LEU A 44 -8.81 5.14 -0.35
CA LEU A 44 -8.80 5.24 -1.83
C LEU A 44 -10.21 5.20 -2.45
N SER A 45 -11.25 4.98 -1.65
CA SER A 45 -12.65 4.96 -2.10
C SER A 45 -13.28 6.35 -2.30
N ALA A 46 -12.47 7.40 -2.28
CA ALA A 46 -12.89 8.78 -2.55
C ALA A 46 -12.72 9.20 -4.03
N VAL A 47 -12.81 8.23 -4.95
CA VAL A 47 -12.88 8.48 -6.40
C VAL A 47 -14.19 7.93 -6.95
#